data_AF-A0A8S9P1U2-F1
#
_entry.id   AF-A0A8S9P1U2-F1
#
_cell.length_a   1.000
_cell.length_b   1.000
_cell.length_c   1.000
_cell.angle_alpha   90.00
_cell.angle_beta   90.00
_cell.angle_gamma   90.00
#
_symmetry.space_group_name_H-M   'P 1'
#
loop_
_entity.id
_entity.type
_entity.pdbx_description
1 polymer ?
#
loop_
_entity_poly.entity_id
_entity_poly.type
_entity_poly.pdbx_seq_one_letter_code
_entity_poly.pdbx_strand_id
1 'polypeptide(L)'
;MMSGFNHRISADLCVLAEDCNQPDYVKLVKALCADHNINLLTVPSAKTLGEWAGLCKIDSEGNARKVVGCSCLVVKDYGEETTALHIVKKHIESN
;
A
#
# COMPACT_ATOMS: atom_id res chain seq x y z
N MET A 1 23.83 -25.79 8.57
CA MET A 1 23.49 -25.17 7.27
C MET A 1 21.99 -25.21 7.08
N MET A 2 21.32 -24.12 7.43
CA MET A 2 19.97 -23.75 6.99
C MET A 2 19.83 -22.28 7.36
N SER A 3 20.55 -21.44 6.62
CA SER A 3 20.37 -20.00 6.62
C SER A 3 19.04 -19.69 5.94
N GLY A 4 17.95 -19.80 6.69
CA GLY A 4 16.64 -19.31 6.27
C GLY A 4 16.59 -17.80 6.50
N PHE A 5 16.72 -17.02 5.43
CA PHE A 5 16.43 -15.59 5.39
C PHE A 5 15.06 -15.35 6.04
N ASN A 6 15.05 -14.86 7.28
CA ASN A 6 13.85 -14.47 8.01
C ASN A 6 13.29 -13.19 7.37
N HIS A 7 12.54 -13.36 6.29
CA HIS A 7 11.78 -12.31 5.63
C HIS A 7 10.62 -11.94 6.58
N ARG A 8 10.90 -11.06 7.56
CA ARG A 8 9.85 -10.47 8.41
C ARG A 8 8.92 -9.65 7.51
N ILE A 9 7.84 -10.25 7.07
CA ILE A 9 6.72 -9.51 6.51
C ILE A 9 5.91 -8.98 7.68
N SER A 10 6.36 -7.85 8.22
CA SER A 10 5.58 -7.03 9.14
C SER A 10 4.85 -6.02 8.27
N ALA A 11 3.76 -6.46 7.65
CA ALA A 11 2.93 -5.63 6.78
C ALA A 11 1.48 -5.88 7.16
N ASP A 12 0.81 -4.83 7.64
CA ASP A 12 -0.58 -4.90 8.05
C ASP A 12 -1.55 -4.61 6.90
N LEU A 13 -1.10 -3.84 5.91
CA LEU A 13 -1.89 -3.44 4.75
C LEU A 13 -1.02 -3.21 3.53
N CYS A 14 -1.46 -3.71 2.39
CA CYS A 14 -0.94 -3.39 1.07
C CYS A 14 -1.98 -2.59 0.29
N VAL A 15 -1.54 -1.51 -0.37
CA VAL A 15 -2.36 -0.80 -1.35
C VAL A 15 -1.69 -0.88 -2.71
N LEU A 16 -2.48 -1.23 -3.73
CA LEU A 16 -2.05 -1.45 -5.09
C LEU A 16 -2.78 -0.50 -6.04
N ALA A 17 -2.04 0.15 -6.93
CA ALA A 17 -2.62 0.94 -8.01
C ALA A 17 -3.01 0.06 -9.21
N GLU A 18 -4.22 0.22 -9.73
CA GLU A 18 -4.71 -0.52 -10.91
C GLU A 18 -4.18 0.05 -12.23
N ASP A 19 -3.74 1.32 -12.24
CA ASP A 19 -3.09 2.00 -13.38
C ASP A 19 -1.68 1.44 -13.72
N CYS A 20 -1.31 0.28 -13.16
CA CYS A 20 -0.02 -0.34 -13.44
C CYS A 20 -0.06 -1.00 -14.83
N ASN A 21 0.76 -0.48 -15.75
CA ASN A 21 0.82 -0.95 -17.15
C ASN A 21 1.38 -2.38 -17.32
N GLN A 22 1.79 -3.04 -16.23
CA GLN A 22 2.26 -4.43 -16.21
C GLN A 22 1.32 -5.32 -15.36
N PRO A 23 0.52 -6.20 -15.99
CA PRO A 23 -0.40 -7.08 -15.27
C PRO A 23 0.33 -8.13 -14.41
N ASP A 24 1.56 -8.48 -14.74
CA ASP A 24 2.38 -9.41 -13.97
C ASP A 24 2.73 -8.87 -12.58
N TYR A 25 2.91 -7.55 -12.48
CA TYR A 25 3.18 -6.89 -11.20
C TYR A 25 1.97 -7.00 -10.26
N VAL A 26 0.78 -6.73 -10.78
CA VAL A 26 -0.49 -6.85 -10.04
C VAL A 26 -0.72 -8.29 -9.57
N LYS A 27 -0.44 -9.28 -10.43
CA LYS A 27 -0.58 -10.70 -10.08
C LYS A 27 0.40 -11.12 -8.98
N LEU A 28 1.66 -10.69 -9.07
CA LEU A 28 2.68 -11.01 -8.07
C LEU A 28 2.29 -10.45 -6.70
N VAL A 29 1.86 -9.19 -6.63
CA VAL A 29 1.44 -8.56 -5.38
C VAL A 29 0.19 -9.23 -4.81
N LYS A 30 -0.81 -9.54 -5.64
CA LYS A 30 -2.01 -10.28 -5.19
C LYS A 30 -1.66 -11.67 -4.64
N ALA A 31 -0.75 -12.39 -5.28
CA ALA A 31 -0.31 -13.71 -4.82
C ALA A 31 0.44 -13.63 -3.48
N LEU A 32 1.34 -12.65 -3.32
CA LEU A 32 2.05 -12.41 -2.06
C LEU A 32 1.10 -12.02 -0.91
N CYS A 33 0.13 -11.15 -1.17
CA CYS A 33 -0.87 -10.77 -0.17
C CYS A 33 -1.76 -11.94 0.25
N ALA A 34 -2.12 -12.82 -0.68
CA ALA A 34 -2.91 -14.02 -0.40
C ALA A 34 -2.15 -15.05 0.45
N ASP A 35 -0.84 -15.26 0.19
CA ASP A 35 -0.01 -16.23 0.92
C ASP A 35 0.20 -15.81 2.39
N HIS A 36 0.36 -14.49 2.63
CA HIS A 36 0.66 -13.93 3.94
C HIS A 36 -0.56 -13.41 4.70
N ASN A 37 -1.78 -13.54 4.16
CA ASN A 37 -3.02 -13.03 4.74
C ASN A 37 -2.96 -11.52 5.04
N ILE A 38 -2.44 -10.74 4.09
CA ILE A 38 -2.33 -9.29 4.21
C ILE A 38 -3.51 -8.65 3.48
N ASN A 39 -4.15 -7.69 4.14
CA ASN A 39 -5.23 -6.90 3.57
C ASN A 39 -4.76 -6.16 2.31
N LEU A 40 -5.48 -6.34 1.20
CA LEU A 40 -5.16 -5.70 -0.08
C LEU A 40 -6.24 -4.69 -0.46
N LEU A 41 -5.83 -3.44 -0.69
CA LEU A 41 -6.68 -2.37 -1.19
C LEU A 41 -6.29 -2.03 -2.63
N THR A 42 -7.25 -1.89 -3.53
CA THR A 42 -7.01 -1.43 -4.91
C THR A 42 -7.43 0.03 -5.08
N VAL A 43 -6.59 0.82 -5.75
CA VAL A 43 -6.86 2.23 -6.06
C VAL A 43 -6.69 2.46 -7.55
N PRO A 44 -7.63 3.14 -8.24
CA PRO A 44 -7.58 3.29 -9.69
C PRO A 44 -6.43 4.19 -10.18
N SER A 45 -5.95 5.13 -9.36
CA SER A 45 -4.99 6.16 -9.78
C SER A 45 -3.70 6.12 -8.95
N ALA A 46 -2.58 5.73 -9.58
CA ALA A 46 -1.25 5.72 -8.95
C ALA A 46 -0.79 7.11 -8.48
N LYS A 47 -1.22 8.16 -9.18
CA LYS A 47 -0.87 9.55 -8.86
C LYS A 47 -1.53 10.04 -7.57
N THR A 48 -2.83 9.80 -7.42
CA THR A 48 -3.59 10.09 -6.20
C THR A 48 -3.02 9.31 -5.02
N LEU A 49 -2.64 8.05 -5.26
CA LEU A 49 -2.01 7.22 -4.25
C LEU A 49 -0.65 7.76 -3.79
N GLY A 50 0.16 8.26 -4.72
CA GLY A 50 1.42 8.95 -4.42
C GLY A 50 1.21 10.22 -3.60
N GLU A 51 0.16 10.99 -3.88
CA GLU A 51 -0.26 12.13 -3.05
C GLU A 51 -0.61 11.69 -1.62
N TRP A 52 -1.39 10.62 -1.45
CA TRP A 52 -1.74 10.06 -0.14
C TRP A 52 -0.52 9.56 0.65
N ALA A 53 0.46 8.99 -0.06
CA ALA A 53 1.72 8.56 0.53
C ALA A 53 2.67 9.72 0.86
N GLY A 54 2.32 10.96 0.51
CA GLY A 54 3.18 12.12 0.71
C GLY A 54 4.35 12.21 -0.27
N LEU A 55 4.31 11.47 -1.39
CA LEU A 55 5.30 11.53 -2.47
C LEU A 55 5.06 12.76 -3.37
N CYS A 56 4.81 13.91 -2.75
CA CYS A 56 4.61 15.18 -3.42
C CYS A 56 5.49 16.25 -2.79
N LYS A 57 5.87 17.26 -3.58
CA LYS A 57 6.50 18.47 -3.05
C LYS A 57 5.41 19.50 -2.80
N ILE A 58 5.35 20.02 -1.59
CA ILE A 58 4.44 21.12 -1.26
C ILE A 58 5.20 22.42 -1.53
N ASP A 59 4.68 23.25 -2.43
CA ASP A 59 5.17 24.62 -2.62
C ASP A 59 4.73 25.50 -1.44
N SER A 60 5.36 26.66 -1.25
CA SER A 60 5.08 27.58 -0.13
C SER A 60 3.63 28.07 -0.04
N GLU A 61 2.82 27.87 -1.09
CA GLU A 61 1.39 28.19 -1.15
C GLU A 61 0.47 27.00 -0.78
N GLY A 62 1.04 25.85 -0.39
CA GLY A 62 0.28 24.66 0.02
C GLY A 62 -0.19 23.77 -1.14
N ASN A 63 0.17 24.09 -2.38
CA ASN A 63 -0.18 23.29 -3.54
C ASN A 63 0.81 22.13 -3.75
N ALA A 64 0.29 20.92 -3.96
CA ALA A 64 1.10 19.75 -4.29
C ALA A 64 1.61 19.83 -5.74
N ARG A 65 2.93 20.02 -5.91
CA ARG A 65 3.60 19.93 -7.20
C ARG A 65 4.54 18.73 -7.25
N LYS A 66 4.80 18.21 -8.46
CA LYS A 66 5.66 17.04 -8.71
C LYS A 66 5.26 15.79 -7.91
N VAL A 67 3.97 15.45 -7.96
CA VAL A 67 3.46 14.19 -7.41
C VAL A 67 4.09 13.03 -8.16
N VAL A 68 4.80 12.16 -7.45
CA VAL A 68 5.33 10.91 -7.99
C VAL A 68 4.25 9.84 -7.82
N GLY A 69 3.88 9.19 -8.91
CA GLY A 69 2.94 8.07 -8.85
C GLY A 69 3.50 6.92 -8.03
N CYS A 70 2.67 6.36 -7.15
CA CYS A 70 3.01 5.18 -6.37
C CYS A 70 2.24 3.98 -6.93
N SER A 71 2.96 2.92 -7.32
CA SER A 71 2.34 1.69 -7.83
C SER A 71 1.92 0.75 -6.71
N CYS A 72 2.69 0.70 -5.62
CA CYS A 72 2.36 -0.05 -4.42
C CYS A 72 2.85 0.69 -3.17
N LEU A 73 2.09 0.60 -2.09
CA LEU A 73 2.57 0.94 -0.76
C LEU A 73 2.20 -0.16 0.21
N VAL A 74 3.04 -0.29 1.23
CA VAL A 74 2.87 -1.26 2.29
C VAL A 74 2.99 -0.52 3.61
N VAL A 75 1.96 -0.64 4.45
CA VAL A 75 2.00 -0.10 5.79
C VAL A 75 2.54 -1.18 6.72
N LYS A 76 3.70 -0.90 7.33
CA LYS A 76 4.37 -1.82 8.26
C LYS A 76 3.96 -1.61 9.71
N ASP A 77 3.72 -0.36 10.08
CA ASP A 77 3.39 0.02 11.44
C ASP A 77 2.57 1.30 11.37
N TYR A 78 1.44 1.31 12.07
CA TYR A 78 0.53 2.45 12.11
C TYR A 78 0.80 3.38 13.31
N GLY A 79 1.71 3.01 14.21
CA GLY A 79 2.02 3.73 15.44
C GLY A 79 0.92 3.61 16.49
N GLU A 80 -0.28 4.13 16.21
CA GLU A 80 -1.40 4.16 17.14
C GLU A 80 -2.63 3.44 16.55
N GLU A 81 -3.18 2.47 17.28
CA GLU A 81 -4.40 1.75 16.89
C GLU A 81 -5.64 2.65 17.04
N THR A 82 -5.85 3.53 16.07
CA THR A 82 -7.03 4.39 16.02
C THR A 82 -8.25 3.62 15.50
N THR A 83 -9.45 4.03 15.92
CA THR A 83 -10.73 3.44 15.47
C THR A 83 -10.87 3.45 13.94
N ALA A 84 -10.26 4.42 13.26
CA ALA A 84 -10.24 4.52 11.81
C ALA A 84 -9.54 3.31 11.15
N LEU A 85 -8.43 2.83 11.72
CA LEU A 85 -7.72 1.66 11.21
C LEU A 85 -8.53 0.39 11.37
N HIS A 86 -9.25 0.25 12.49
CA HIS A 86 -10.11 -0.90 12.71
C HIS A 86 -11.29 -0.93 11.74
N ILE A 87 -11.85 0.24 11.40
CA ILE A 87 -12.92 0.37 10.40
C ILE A 87 -12.38 0.00 9.01
N VAL A 88 -11.20 0.50 8.63
CA VAL A 88 -10.59 0.21 7.33
C VAL A 88 -10.24 -1.28 7.21
N LYS A 89 -9.60 -1.87 8.23
CA LYS A 89 -9.29 -3.31 8.27
C LYS A 89 -10.57 -4.15 8.14
N LYS A 90 -11.61 -3.85 8.92
CA LYS A 90 -12.89 -4.56 8.88
C LYS A 90 -13.63 -4.43 7.56
N HIS A 91 -13.52 -3.28 6.88
CA HIS A 91 -14.13 -3.06 5.56
C HIS A 91 -13.40 -3.83 4.46
N ILE A 92 -12.10 -4.05 4.62
CA ILE A 92 -11.26 -4.83 3.69
C ILE A 92 -11.44 -6.33 3.93
N GLU A 93 -11.57 -6.77 5.19
CA GLU A 93 -11.84 -8.18 5.53
C GLU A 93 -13.27 -8.64 5.17
N SER A 94 -14.22 -7.71 5.03
CA SER A 94 -15.62 -8.03 4.64
C SER A 94 -15.89 -8.03 3.12
N ASN A 95 -14.88 -7.79 2.27
CA ASN A 95 -14.97 -7.91 0.80
C ASN A 95 -14.05 -9.02 0.28
#